data_AF-A0ABD5Q7D6-F1
#
_entry.id   AF-A0ABD5Q7D6-F1
#
_cell.length_a   1.000
_cell.length_b   1.000
_cell.length_c   1.000
_cell.angle_alpha   90.00
_cell.angle_beta   90.00
_cell.angle_gamma   90.00
#
_symmetry.space_group_name_H-M   'P 1'
#
loop_
_entity.id
_entity.type
_entity.pdbx_description
1 polymer ?
#
loop_
_entity_poly.entity_id
_entity_poly.type
_entity_poly.pdbx_seq_one_letter_code
_entity_poly.pdbx_strand_id
1 'polypeptide(L)'
;MSTVEFDTDRELFQAEFDRTHDSVSLAVVALVATVRDKEPDLLAPLYSSIDVDALEELFADSTITQQGGGRISFTYEGLEVTVCGDGKIEAVPLETTSEGDFETALQEQKQRVLAELDEEKTLDATPIIRHDESLSSEEYLTLVYELHHVHLPELQANELVEFDRQADEVRRGPQFAKKCPSPKSGDKR
;
A
#
# COMPACT_ATOMS: atom_id res chain seq x y z
N MET A 1 -8.21 20.70 19.99
CA MET A 1 -8.18 20.13 18.62
C MET A 1 -9.41 20.53 17.81
N SER A 2 -9.23 21.08 16.61
CA SER A 2 -10.30 21.28 15.63
C SER A 2 -10.56 20.00 14.81
N THR A 3 -11.72 19.93 14.15
CA THR A 3 -12.12 18.83 13.26
C THR A 3 -11.03 18.56 12.21
N VAL A 4 -10.68 17.28 12.01
CA VAL A 4 -9.79 16.83 10.92
C VAL A 4 -10.51 17.00 9.60
N GLU A 5 -9.92 17.73 8.66
CA GLU A 5 -10.43 17.87 7.30
C GLU A 5 -9.54 17.08 6.33
N PHE A 6 -10.19 16.30 5.46
CA PHE A 6 -9.50 15.61 4.37
C PHE A 6 -9.51 16.48 3.13
N ASP A 7 -8.33 16.83 2.63
CA ASP A 7 -8.15 17.55 1.39
C ASP A 7 -8.00 16.55 0.24
N THR A 8 -9.03 16.43 -0.60
CA THR A 8 -9.04 15.50 -1.73
C THR A 8 -8.15 15.96 -2.89
N ASP A 9 -7.80 17.25 -2.99
CA ASP A 9 -6.91 17.76 -4.05
C ASP A 9 -5.45 17.39 -3.78
N ARG A 10 -5.08 17.36 -2.49
CA ARG A 10 -3.72 17.05 -2.03
C ARG A 10 -3.56 15.69 -1.37
N GLU A 11 -4.64 14.92 -1.32
CA GLU A 11 -4.71 13.59 -0.72
C GLU A 11 -4.10 13.55 0.69
N LEU A 12 -4.38 14.59 1.50
CA LEU A 12 -3.82 14.75 2.84
C LEU A 12 -4.90 15.06 3.86
N PHE A 13 -4.61 14.71 5.11
CA PHE A 13 -5.46 15.07 6.24
C PHE A 13 -4.84 16.26 6.95
N GLN A 14 -5.57 17.34 7.06
CA GLN A 14 -5.15 18.52 7.80
C GLN A 14 -5.98 18.69 9.06
N ALA A 15 -5.33 19.11 10.13
CA ALA A 15 -5.99 19.52 11.35
C ALA A 15 -5.33 20.78 11.92
N GLU A 16 -6.16 21.61 12.52
CA GLU A 16 -5.70 22.74 13.32
C GLU A 16 -5.72 22.37 14.80
N PHE A 17 -4.66 22.74 15.50
CA PHE A 17 -4.56 22.55 16.94
C PHE A 17 -4.18 23.86 17.61
N ASP A 18 -4.73 24.08 18.80
CA ASP A 18 -4.39 25.26 19.57
C ASP A 18 -3.17 24.97 20.44
N ARG A 19 -1.99 25.36 20.00
CA ARG A 19 -0.73 25.15 20.74
C ARG A 19 -0.69 25.80 22.14
N THR A 20 -1.61 26.69 22.48
CA THR A 20 -1.67 27.31 23.82
C THR A 20 -2.46 26.46 24.82
N HIS A 21 -3.29 25.55 24.31
CA HIS A 21 -4.19 24.71 25.10
C HIS A 21 -4.02 23.21 24.87
N ASP A 22 -3.56 22.79 23.70
CA ASP A 22 -3.34 21.40 23.28
C ASP A 22 -1.84 21.11 23.11
N SER A 23 -1.39 19.94 23.53
CA SER A 23 -0.04 19.42 23.24
C SER A 23 0.09 18.98 21.79
N VAL A 24 1.25 19.26 21.17
CA VAL A 24 1.57 18.88 19.78
C VAL A 24 1.56 17.36 19.61
N SER A 25 2.14 16.66 20.57
CA SER A 25 2.17 15.19 20.63
C SER A 25 0.77 14.58 20.63
N LEU A 26 -0.12 15.09 21.49
CA LEU A 26 -1.52 14.65 21.55
C LEU A 26 -2.27 14.99 20.26
N ALA A 27 -1.97 16.15 19.68
CA ALA A 27 -2.54 16.62 18.43
C ALA A 27 -2.19 15.70 17.24
N VAL A 28 -0.94 15.28 17.15
CA VAL A 28 -0.48 14.30 16.14
C VAL A 28 -1.16 12.96 16.32
N VAL A 29 -1.21 12.43 17.55
CA VAL A 29 -1.81 11.13 17.83
C VAL A 29 -3.30 11.13 17.50
N ALA A 30 -4.02 12.20 17.88
CA ALA A 30 -5.45 12.34 17.59
C ALA A 30 -5.73 12.45 16.08
N LEU A 31 -4.91 13.18 15.33
CA LEU A 31 -4.98 13.24 13.87
C LEU A 31 -4.82 11.83 13.29
N VAL A 32 -3.71 11.15 13.61
CA VAL A 32 -3.41 9.81 13.06
C VAL A 32 -4.46 8.78 13.47
N ALA A 33 -4.98 8.84 14.70
CA ALA A 33 -6.07 8.01 15.18
C ALA A 33 -7.33 8.19 14.33
N THR A 34 -7.67 9.45 14.02
CA THR A 34 -8.82 9.78 13.16
C THR A 34 -8.59 9.29 11.72
N VAL A 35 -7.39 9.48 11.17
CA VAL A 35 -7.05 9.04 9.81
C VAL A 35 -7.10 7.51 9.68
N ARG A 36 -6.62 6.79 10.69
CA ARG A 36 -6.58 5.32 10.70
C ARG A 36 -7.88 4.67 11.19
N ASP A 37 -8.88 5.45 11.58
CA ASP A 37 -10.11 4.99 12.23
C ASP A 37 -9.81 4.04 13.41
N LYS A 38 -8.84 4.42 14.26
CA LYS A 38 -8.37 3.63 15.41
C LYS A 38 -8.39 4.44 16.69
N GLU A 39 -8.51 3.76 17.81
CA GLU A 39 -8.33 4.38 19.13
C GLU A 39 -6.84 4.73 19.34
N PRO A 40 -6.53 5.86 20.01
CA PRO A 40 -5.15 6.31 20.23
C PRO A 40 -4.31 5.34 21.07
N ASP A 41 -4.94 4.48 21.88
CA ASP A 41 -4.28 3.43 22.68
C ASP A 41 -3.86 2.22 21.82
N LEU A 42 -4.49 2.03 20.66
CA LEU A 42 -4.17 0.95 19.71
C LEU A 42 -3.07 1.33 18.72
N LEU A 43 -2.63 2.60 18.70
CA LEU A 43 -1.53 3.07 17.87
C LEU A 43 -0.18 2.78 18.53
N ALA A 44 0.86 2.63 17.71
CA ALA A 44 2.22 2.59 18.23
C ALA A 44 2.52 3.89 19.02
N PRO A 45 3.26 3.86 20.14
CA PRO A 45 3.50 5.07 20.90
C PRO A 45 4.34 6.09 20.12
N LEU A 46 3.93 7.37 20.10
CA LEU A 46 4.60 8.44 19.35
C LEU A 46 6.09 8.60 19.72
N TYR A 47 6.43 8.38 21.01
CA TYR A 47 7.82 8.41 21.50
C TYR A 47 8.73 7.35 20.86
N SER A 48 8.16 6.34 20.20
CA SER A 48 8.92 5.32 19.47
C SER A 48 9.41 5.82 18.11
N SER A 49 8.74 6.81 17.52
CA SER A 49 9.07 7.37 16.20
C SER A 49 9.78 8.71 16.29
N ILE A 50 9.40 9.54 17.27
CA ILE A 50 9.96 10.88 17.47
C ILE A 50 10.09 11.17 18.95
N ASP A 51 11.09 11.96 19.33
CA ASP A 51 11.21 12.44 20.71
C ASP A 51 10.11 13.47 20.99
N VAL A 52 9.10 13.05 21.75
CA VAL A 52 7.94 13.90 22.07
C VAL A 52 8.30 15.08 22.96
N ASP A 53 9.31 14.94 23.82
CA ASP A 53 9.72 16.01 24.74
C ASP A 53 10.45 17.11 23.97
N ALA A 54 11.35 16.71 23.06
CA ALA A 54 12.01 17.63 22.13
C ALA A 54 11.03 18.28 21.16
N LEU A 55 10.01 17.54 20.71
CA LEU A 55 8.94 18.07 19.87
C LEU A 55 8.16 19.17 20.62
N GLU A 56 7.70 18.89 21.85
CA GLU A 56 7.00 19.88 22.67
C GLU A 56 7.89 21.09 22.94
N GLU A 57 9.17 20.90 23.28
CA GLU A 57 10.12 22.00 23.54
C GLU A 57 10.34 22.87 22.28
N LEU A 58 10.50 22.25 21.12
CA LEU A 58 10.71 22.93 19.83
C LEU A 58 9.54 23.88 19.48
N PHE A 59 8.32 23.48 19.84
CA PHE A 59 7.10 24.26 19.56
C PHE A 59 6.64 25.14 20.74
N ALA A 60 7.09 24.86 21.95
CA ALA A 60 6.94 25.74 23.10
C ALA A 60 7.79 27.02 22.95
N ASP A 61 8.95 26.91 22.29
CA ASP A 61 9.84 28.05 22.08
C ASP A 61 9.26 29.03 21.04
N SER A 62 8.75 30.15 21.56
CA SER A 62 8.05 31.17 20.76
C SER A 62 8.99 31.89 19.77
N THR A 63 10.31 31.75 19.92
CA THR A 63 11.30 32.42 19.07
C THR A 63 11.44 31.75 17.70
N ILE A 64 11.28 30.42 17.63
CA ILE A 64 11.33 29.62 16.41
C ILE A 64 10.05 29.82 15.58
N THR A 65 8.93 30.05 16.27
CA THR A 65 7.60 30.14 15.64
C THR A 65 7.25 31.56 15.16
N GLN A 66 7.81 32.62 15.76
CA GLN A 66 7.58 34.01 15.30
C GLN A 66 8.29 34.40 13.99
N GLN A 67 9.24 33.59 13.52
CA GLN A 67 9.89 33.78 12.22
C GLN A 67 9.32 32.87 11.11
N GLY A 68 8.21 32.16 11.38
CA GLY A 68 7.51 31.31 10.41
C GLY A 68 8.27 30.06 9.97
N GLY A 69 9.28 29.61 10.73
CA GLY A 69 10.28 28.66 10.24
C GLY A 69 10.22 27.23 10.78
N GLY A 70 9.43 26.93 11.80
CA GLY A 70 9.39 25.59 12.41
C GLY A 70 8.42 24.66 11.67
N ARG A 71 8.91 23.87 10.71
CA ARG A 71 8.18 22.70 10.19
C ARG A 71 9.01 21.46 10.49
N ILE A 72 8.40 20.46 11.11
CA ILE A 72 9.00 19.14 11.28
C ILE A 72 8.14 18.11 10.55
N SER A 73 8.80 17.21 9.83
CA SER A 73 8.15 16.13 9.11
C SER A 73 8.80 14.83 9.55
N PHE A 74 7.97 13.85 9.93
CA PHE A 74 8.42 12.54 10.39
C PHE A 74 7.40 11.47 10.04
N THR A 75 7.84 10.21 10.02
CA THR A 75 6.99 9.07 9.71
C THR A 75 6.43 8.45 10.98
N TYR A 76 5.12 8.22 11.02
CA TYR A 76 4.43 7.61 12.14
C TYR A 76 3.22 6.79 11.66
N GLU A 77 3.12 5.53 12.07
CA GLU A 77 2.04 4.60 11.64
C GLU A 77 1.86 4.52 10.11
N GLY A 78 2.95 4.64 9.34
CA GLY A 78 2.90 4.67 7.88
C GLY A 78 2.27 5.94 7.30
N LEU A 79 2.28 7.05 8.03
CA LEU A 79 1.92 8.38 7.53
C LEU A 79 3.12 9.30 7.68
N GLU A 80 3.30 10.22 6.72
CA GLU A 80 4.19 11.36 6.87
C GLU A 80 3.42 12.46 7.58
N VAL A 81 3.71 12.61 8.86
CA VAL A 81 3.15 13.66 9.70
C VAL A 81 4.07 14.87 9.61
N THR A 82 3.50 15.97 9.15
CA THR A 82 4.09 17.29 9.14
C THR A 82 3.43 18.15 10.20
N VAL A 83 4.20 18.71 11.11
CA VAL A 83 3.74 19.73 12.07
C VAL A 83 4.32 21.07 11.66
N CYS A 84 3.45 22.03 11.40
CA CYS A 84 3.80 23.42 11.14
C CYS A 84 3.62 24.26 12.42
N GLY A 85 4.60 25.12 12.70
CA GLY A 85 4.61 26.01 13.87
C GLY A 85 3.52 27.10 13.87
N ASP A 86 2.74 27.19 12.79
CA ASP A 86 1.54 28.03 12.67
C ASP A 86 0.31 27.40 13.33
N GLY A 87 0.40 26.16 13.86
CA GLY A 87 -0.72 25.44 14.48
C GLY A 87 -1.46 24.50 13.53
N LYS A 88 -0.84 24.15 12.40
CA LYS A 88 -1.37 23.23 11.40
C LYS A 88 -0.59 21.92 11.43
N ILE A 89 -1.29 20.80 11.37
CA ILE A 89 -0.70 19.47 11.22
C ILE A 89 -1.28 18.86 9.95
N GLU A 90 -0.41 18.35 9.11
CA GLU A 90 -0.74 17.66 7.88
C GLU A 90 -0.27 16.21 8.03
N ALA A 91 -1.15 15.25 7.79
CA ALA A 91 -0.80 13.84 7.72
C ALA A 91 -1.05 13.38 6.28
N VAL A 92 0.03 13.08 5.59
CA VAL A 92 -0.04 12.44 4.28
C VAL A 92 0.05 10.95 4.53
N PRO A 93 -0.95 10.14 4.14
CA PRO A 93 -0.76 8.71 4.11
C PRO A 93 0.44 8.46 3.19
N LEU A 94 1.55 8.00 3.76
CA LEU A 94 2.57 7.37 2.97
C LEU A 94 1.91 6.07 2.61
N GLU A 95 1.19 6.06 1.51
CA GLU A 95 0.79 4.83 0.87
C GLU A 95 2.05 3.96 0.96
N THR A 96 1.98 2.89 1.73
CA THR A 96 2.71 1.68 1.39
C THR A 96 2.18 1.37 0.01
N THR A 97 2.75 2.02 -1.00
CA THR A 97 2.41 1.91 -2.42
C THR A 97 2.72 0.48 -2.77
N SER A 98 1.80 -0.42 -2.41
CA SER A 98 2.03 -1.85 -2.44
C SER A 98 0.90 -2.69 -1.83
N GLU A 99 0.20 -2.29 -0.75
CA GLU A 99 -0.79 -3.23 -0.17
C GLU A 99 -1.96 -3.53 -1.11
N GLY A 100 -2.47 -2.53 -1.83
CA GLY A 100 -3.55 -2.72 -2.82
C GLY A 100 -3.11 -3.40 -4.11
N ASP A 101 -1.97 -2.96 -4.67
CA ASP A 101 -1.39 -3.50 -5.89
C ASP A 101 -0.89 -4.93 -5.71
N PHE A 102 -0.25 -5.24 -4.58
CA PHE A 102 0.21 -6.59 -4.23
C PHE A 102 -0.96 -7.54 -4.00
N GLU A 103 -1.97 -7.18 -3.18
CA GLU A 103 -3.13 -8.05 -2.96
C GLU A 103 -3.88 -8.30 -4.26
N THR A 104 -4.05 -7.28 -5.10
CA THR A 104 -4.68 -7.42 -6.41
C THR A 104 -3.87 -8.32 -7.32
N ALA A 105 -2.56 -8.11 -7.41
CA ALA A 105 -1.66 -8.96 -8.19
C ALA A 105 -1.72 -10.41 -7.73
N LEU A 106 -1.73 -10.66 -6.41
CA LEU A 106 -1.81 -12.00 -5.84
C LEU A 106 -3.14 -12.68 -6.14
N GLN A 107 -4.26 -11.98 -5.91
CA GLN A 107 -5.59 -12.52 -6.14
C GLN A 107 -5.84 -12.80 -7.63
N GLU A 108 -5.38 -11.90 -8.51
CA GLU A 108 -5.56 -12.01 -9.95
C GLU A 108 -4.47 -12.85 -10.63
N GLN A 109 -3.40 -13.26 -9.94
CA GLN A 109 -2.27 -13.92 -10.60
C GLN A 109 -2.69 -15.18 -11.37
N LYS A 110 -3.53 -16.02 -10.77
CA LYS A 110 -4.06 -17.21 -11.45
C LYS A 110 -4.75 -16.84 -12.77
N GLN A 111 -5.55 -15.78 -12.76
CA GLN A 111 -6.31 -15.34 -13.93
C GLN A 111 -5.42 -14.70 -14.99
N ARG A 112 -4.37 -13.97 -14.59
CA ARG A 112 -3.39 -13.36 -15.49
C ARG A 112 -2.55 -14.43 -16.18
N VAL A 113 -2.07 -15.43 -15.44
CA VAL A 113 -1.36 -16.58 -16.01
C VAL A 113 -2.24 -17.33 -17.01
N LEU A 114 -3.53 -17.53 -16.70
CA LEU A 114 -4.46 -18.15 -17.65
C LEU A 114 -4.74 -17.27 -18.87
N ALA A 115 -4.83 -15.96 -18.72
CA ALA A 115 -5.05 -15.03 -19.84
C ALA A 115 -3.84 -14.96 -20.76
N GLU A 116 -2.65 -14.81 -20.19
CA GLU A 116 -1.39 -14.80 -20.93
C GLU A 116 -1.14 -16.18 -21.58
N LEU A 117 -1.50 -17.27 -20.90
CA LEU A 117 -1.49 -18.60 -21.52
C LEU A 117 -2.54 -18.76 -22.60
N ASP A 118 -3.55 -17.90 -22.76
CA ASP A 118 -4.47 -17.96 -23.89
C ASP A 118 -3.84 -17.33 -25.15
N GLU A 119 -3.02 -16.29 -24.97
CA GLU A 119 -2.29 -15.62 -26.04
C GLU A 119 -1.00 -16.38 -26.40
N GLU A 120 -0.14 -16.65 -25.41
CA GLU A 120 1.11 -17.39 -25.56
C GLU A 120 0.92 -18.88 -25.27
N LYS A 121 1.60 -19.75 -26.02
CA LYS A 121 1.41 -21.21 -25.89
C LYS A 121 2.18 -21.80 -24.70
N THR A 122 3.18 -21.06 -24.23
CA THR A 122 4.14 -21.42 -23.19
C THR A 122 4.54 -20.16 -22.47
N LEU A 123 4.55 -20.18 -21.15
CA LEU A 123 5.01 -19.07 -20.32
C LEU A 123 6.11 -19.50 -19.37
N ASP A 124 6.95 -18.56 -19.02
CA ASP A 124 7.84 -18.69 -17.89
C ASP A 124 7.03 -18.51 -16.59
N ALA A 125 7.41 -19.19 -15.51
CA ALA A 125 6.78 -19.08 -14.20
C ALA A 125 7.20 -17.79 -13.47
N THR A 126 7.28 -16.69 -14.21
CA THR A 126 7.48 -15.32 -13.73
C THR A 126 6.11 -14.68 -13.44
N PRO A 127 5.94 -14.00 -12.29
CA PRO A 127 4.71 -13.30 -11.99
C PRO A 127 4.40 -12.18 -12.98
N ILE A 128 3.16 -12.11 -13.44
CA ILE A 128 2.68 -11.10 -14.39
C ILE A 128 2.23 -9.86 -13.62
N ILE A 129 3.06 -8.82 -13.65
CA ILE A 129 2.81 -7.54 -12.97
C ILE A 129 2.47 -6.50 -14.02
N ARG A 130 1.40 -5.74 -13.81
CA ARG A 130 0.99 -4.63 -14.68
C ARG A 130 1.97 -3.47 -14.54
N HIS A 131 2.10 -2.66 -15.58
CA HIS A 131 2.98 -1.49 -15.55
C HIS A 131 2.56 -0.40 -14.56
N ASP A 132 1.31 -0.42 -14.12
CA ASP A 132 0.74 0.52 -13.14
C ASP A 132 0.93 0.02 -11.69
N GLU A 133 1.25 -1.26 -11.51
CA GLU A 133 1.46 -1.86 -10.19
C GLU A 133 2.93 -1.72 -9.80
N SER A 134 3.19 -1.07 -8.67
CA SER A 134 4.51 -1.00 -8.06
C SER A 134 4.57 -1.99 -6.90
N LEU A 135 5.52 -2.93 -6.95
CA LEU A 135 5.75 -3.90 -5.88
C LEU A 135 7.12 -3.65 -5.23
N SER A 136 7.19 -3.76 -3.90
CA SER A 136 8.47 -3.84 -3.21
C SER A 136 9.21 -5.14 -3.56
N SER A 137 10.51 -5.17 -3.28
CA SER A 137 11.33 -6.38 -3.46
C SER A 137 10.82 -7.56 -2.63
N GLU A 138 10.31 -7.30 -1.42
CA GLU A 138 9.76 -8.32 -0.52
C GLU A 138 8.45 -8.92 -1.07
N GLU A 139 7.60 -8.09 -1.66
CA GLU A 139 6.32 -8.51 -2.24
C GLU A 139 6.51 -9.25 -3.55
N TYR A 140 7.45 -8.81 -4.39
CA TYR A 140 7.83 -9.56 -5.58
C TYR A 140 8.27 -10.99 -5.21
N LEU A 141 9.14 -11.14 -4.19
CA LEU A 141 9.58 -12.46 -3.73
C LEU A 141 8.41 -13.32 -3.21
N THR A 142 7.47 -12.71 -2.51
CA THR A 142 6.27 -13.40 -2.01
C THR A 142 5.40 -13.89 -3.18
N LEU A 143 5.19 -13.03 -4.18
CA LEU A 143 4.41 -13.35 -5.38
C LEU A 143 5.03 -14.49 -6.18
N VAL A 144 6.35 -14.50 -6.34
CA VAL A 144 7.09 -15.60 -7.00
C VAL A 144 6.87 -16.91 -6.23
N TYR A 145 7.00 -16.88 -4.90
CA TYR A 145 6.84 -18.06 -4.08
C TYR A 145 5.42 -18.65 -4.19
N GLU A 146 4.40 -17.80 -4.06
CA GLU A 146 2.99 -18.21 -4.16
C GLU A 146 2.64 -18.72 -5.56
N LEU A 147 3.15 -18.06 -6.60
CA LEU A 147 2.98 -18.53 -7.98
C LEU A 147 3.46 -19.98 -8.12
N HIS A 148 4.68 -20.27 -7.66
CA HIS A 148 5.31 -21.58 -7.82
C HIS A 148 4.74 -22.67 -6.90
N HIS A 149 4.45 -22.33 -5.65
CA HIS A 149 4.10 -23.32 -4.63
C HIS A 149 2.59 -23.49 -4.43
N VAL A 150 1.79 -22.51 -4.83
CA VAL A 150 0.34 -22.50 -4.63
C VAL A 150 -0.38 -22.45 -5.97
N HIS A 151 -0.18 -21.38 -6.75
CA HIS A 151 -1.01 -21.12 -7.93
C HIS A 151 -0.78 -22.15 -9.06
N LEU A 152 0.46 -22.38 -9.48
CA LEU A 152 0.78 -23.32 -10.57
C LEU A 152 0.40 -24.78 -10.23
N PRO A 153 0.73 -25.30 -9.02
CA PRO A 153 0.27 -26.62 -8.61
C PRO A 153 -1.26 -26.76 -8.58
N GLU A 154 -1.98 -25.74 -8.12
CA GLU A 154 -3.45 -25.73 -8.11
C GLU A 154 -4.04 -25.73 -9.53
N LEU A 155 -3.49 -24.93 -10.43
CA LEU A 155 -3.90 -24.92 -11.84
C LEU A 155 -3.62 -26.27 -12.51
N GLN A 156 -2.47 -26.88 -12.22
CA GLN A 156 -2.12 -28.20 -12.72
C GLN A 156 -3.01 -29.31 -12.15
N ALA A 157 -3.35 -29.26 -10.86
CA ALA A 157 -4.30 -30.18 -10.24
C ALA A 157 -5.69 -30.09 -10.88
N ASN A 158 -6.04 -28.92 -11.41
CA ASN A 158 -7.27 -28.70 -12.17
C ASN A 158 -7.16 -29.08 -13.66
N GLU A 159 -6.02 -29.64 -14.08
CA GLU A 159 -5.65 -29.99 -15.46
C GLU A 159 -5.72 -28.79 -16.43
N LEU A 160 -5.67 -27.57 -15.90
CA LEU A 160 -5.70 -26.33 -16.67
C LEU A 160 -4.34 -26.03 -17.29
N VAL A 161 -3.27 -26.29 -16.55
CA VAL A 161 -1.88 -26.05 -16.99
C VAL A 161 -1.03 -27.28 -16.72
N GLU A 162 0.10 -27.37 -17.40
CA GLU A 162 1.19 -28.30 -17.08
C GLU A 162 2.40 -27.45 -16.68
N PHE A 163 2.82 -27.56 -15.42
CA PHE A 163 3.94 -26.80 -14.88
C PHE A 163 5.18 -27.70 -14.75
N ASP A 164 6.22 -27.37 -15.51
CA ASP A 164 7.53 -27.98 -15.43
C ASP A 164 8.40 -27.23 -14.43
N ARG A 165 8.49 -27.75 -13.21
CA ARG A 165 9.29 -27.16 -12.12
C ARG A 165 10.80 -27.15 -12.41
N GLN A 166 11.29 -27.97 -13.34
CA GLN A 166 12.73 -28.01 -13.66
C GLN A 166 13.10 -26.94 -14.69
N ALA A 167 12.23 -26.71 -15.67
CA ALA A 167 12.41 -25.74 -16.72
C ALA A 167 11.81 -24.36 -16.40
N ASP A 168 11.07 -24.23 -15.30
CA ASP A 168 10.30 -23.04 -14.94
C ASP A 168 9.25 -22.66 -15.99
N GLU A 169 8.76 -23.64 -16.74
CA GLU A 169 7.84 -23.43 -17.85
C GLU A 169 6.43 -23.91 -17.51
N VAL A 170 5.44 -23.08 -17.86
CA VAL A 170 4.02 -23.37 -17.77
C VAL A 170 3.47 -23.55 -19.18
N ARG A 171 2.78 -24.67 -19.41
CA ARG A 171 2.15 -25.02 -20.69
C ARG A 171 0.65 -25.20 -20.50
N ARG A 172 -0.11 -25.11 -21.59
CA ARG A 172 -1.56 -25.34 -21.54
C ARG A 172 -1.86 -26.81 -21.27
N GLY A 173 -2.69 -27.08 -20.26
CA GLY A 173 -3.17 -28.41 -19.94
C GLY A 173 -4.36 -28.84 -20.81
N PRO A 174 -4.75 -30.12 -20.75
CA PRO A 174 -5.79 -30.68 -21.61
C PRO A 174 -7.21 -30.16 -21.31
N GLN A 175 -7.47 -29.61 -20.11
CA GLN A 175 -8.77 -29.03 -19.74
C GLN A 175 -8.83 -27.51 -19.95
N PHE A 176 -7.74 -26.86 -20.37
CA PHE A 176 -7.68 -25.40 -20.52
C PHE A 176 -8.82 -24.84 -21.37
N ALA A 177 -8.99 -25.37 -22.60
CA ALA A 177 -10.02 -24.91 -23.55
C ALA A 177 -11.47 -25.18 -23.11
N LYS A 178 -11.67 -26.10 -22.15
CA LYS A 178 -13.01 -26.45 -21.65
C LYS A 178 -13.45 -25.55 -20.50
N LYS A 179 -12.51 -25.18 -19.61
CA LYS A 179 -12.79 -24.40 -18.41
C LYS A 179 -12.57 -22.90 -18.59
N CYS A 180 -11.69 -22.49 -19.49
CA CYS A 180 -11.49 -21.10 -19.88
C CYS A 180 -12.09 -20.91 -21.28
N PRO A 181 -13.43 -20.74 -21.42
CA PRO A 181 -14.01 -20.47 -22.72
C PRO A 181 -13.45 -19.13 -23.20
N SER A 182 -12.62 -19.16 -24.24
CA SER A 182 -12.17 -17.94 -24.89
C SER A 182 -13.41 -17.10 -25.24
N PRO A 183 -13.40 -15.78 -24.96
CA PRO A 183 -14.48 -14.92 -25.38
C PRO A 183 -14.58 -15.06 -26.89
N LYS A 184 -15.68 -15.65 -27.37
CA LYS A 184 -15.86 -16.00 -28.78
C LYS A 184 -15.43 -14.81 -29.64
N SER A 185 -14.30 -14.99 -30.33
CA SER A 185 -13.79 -14.04 -31.30
C SER A 185 -14.96 -13.71 -32.23
N GLY A 186 -15.44 -12.48 -32.12
CA GLY A 186 -16.64 -12.03 -32.81
C GLY A 186 -16.44 -12.19 -34.31
N ASP A 187 -17.24 -13.06 -34.90
CA ASP A 187 -17.56 -13.15 -36.32
C ASP A 187 -17.96 -11.74 -36.80
N LYS A 188 -16.99 -10.95 -37.28
CA LYS A 188 -17.26 -9.73 -38.05
C LYS A 188 -17.32 -10.14 -39.52
N ARG A 189 -18.55 -10.46 -39.93
CA ARG A 189 -18.99 -10.50 -41.34
C ARG A 189 -18.82 -9.16 -42.03
#